data_AF-A0A3B0J550-F1
#
_entry.id   AF-A0A3B0J550-F1
#
_cell.length_a   1.000
_cell.length_b   1.000
_cell.length_c   1.000
_cell.angle_alpha   90.00
_cell.angle_beta   90.00
_cell.angle_gamma   90.00
#
_symmetry.space_group_name_H-M   'P 1'
#
loop_
_entity.id
_entity.type
_entity.pdbx_description
1 polymer ?
#
loop_
_entity_poly.entity_id
_entity_poly.type
_entity_poly.pdbx_seq_one_letter_code
_entity_poly.pdbx_strand_id
1 'polypeptide(L)'
;MTDIDFVPIAVGVVAVVAGALIVHYFLNKKSTKPRREPNRTARLRTLVDPNDKYLLPLVEKEVLSTDTRRFRFGLPSKQHVLGLPVGQHIHLIATIDNELVIRPYTPISSDEDVGYVDLVVKVYFKDTHPKFPGGGKMTQYLEQMELGDKISFRGPSGRLQYLGNGTFSIKKLRKDPPKHVTAKRVNMIAGGTGITPMLQLVREVLKRNDKDKTEMALLFANQSEKDILLRGELDELAQKHPDQFKVWYTVDKAAEGKLQLGHTHATYSIVS
;
A
#
# COMPACT_ATOMS: atom_id res chain seq x y z
N MET A 1 -37.58 5.60 -87.31
CA MET A 1 -37.42 6.45 -86.12
C MET A 1 -37.24 5.51 -84.95
N THR A 2 -36.00 5.38 -84.49
CA THR A 2 -35.56 4.37 -83.53
C THR A 2 -35.92 4.81 -82.11
N ASP A 3 -36.83 4.09 -81.46
CA ASP A 3 -37.08 4.19 -80.03
C ASP A 3 -35.81 3.73 -79.30
N ILE A 4 -35.09 4.69 -78.73
CA ILE A 4 -33.94 4.43 -77.88
C ILE A 4 -34.49 3.91 -76.56
N ASP A 5 -34.20 2.65 -76.23
CA ASP A 5 -34.56 2.00 -74.97
C ASP A 5 -34.02 2.81 -73.77
N PHE A 6 -34.85 3.73 -73.27
CA PHE A 6 -34.53 4.58 -72.12
C PHE A 6 -34.56 3.80 -70.80
N VAL A 7 -35.24 2.65 -70.78
CA VAL A 7 -35.48 1.87 -69.56
C VAL A 7 -34.20 1.23 -69.00
N PRO A 8 -33.35 0.53 -69.78
CA PRO A 8 -32.11 -0.05 -69.28
C PRO A 8 -31.11 1.03 -68.80
N ILE A 9 -31.06 2.16 -69.50
CA ILE A 9 -30.19 3.29 -69.16
C ILE A 9 -30.65 3.95 -67.85
N ALA A 10 -31.95 4.17 -67.68
CA ALA A 10 -32.51 4.72 -66.45
C ALA A 10 -32.26 3.81 -65.24
N VAL A 11 -32.45 2.49 -65.39
CA VAL A 11 -32.18 1.50 -64.34
C VAL A 11 -30.70 1.47 -63.97
N GLY A 12 -29.80 1.52 -64.95
CA GLY A 12 -28.35 1.58 -64.73
C GLY A 12 -27.93 2.83 -63.96
N VAL A 13 -28.46 4.00 -64.32
CA VAL A 13 -28.15 5.27 -63.64
C VAL A 13 -28.65 5.26 -62.19
N VAL A 14 -29.87 4.75 -61.94
CA VAL A 14 -30.41 4.65 -60.58
C VAL A 14 -29.57 3.72 -59.70
N ALA A 15 -29.11 2.58 -60.24
CA ALA A 15 -28.26 1.65 -59.49
C ALA A 15 -26.89 2.27 -59.13
N VAL A 16 -26.28 3.03 -60.05
CA VAL A 16 -25.01 3.72 -59.79
C VAL A 16 -25.17 4.82 -58.76
N VAL A 17 -26.25 5.62 -58.83
CA VAL A 17 -26.52 6.68 -57.85
C VAL A 17 -26.81 6.09 -56.48
N ALA A 18 -27.62 5.03 -56.38
CA ALA A 18 -27.88 4.35 -55.12
C ALA A 18 -26.60 3.75 -54.52
N GLY A 19 -25.76 3.11 -55.34
CA GLY A 19 -24.47 2.60 -54.92
C GLY A 19 -23.53 3.70 -54.41
N ALA A 20 -23.45 4.83 -55.12
CA ALA A 20 -22.63 5.97 -54.74
C ALA A 20 -23.13 6.62 -53.43
N LEU A 21 -24.44 6.73 -53.23
CA LEU A 21 -25.03 7.25 -51.99
C LEU A 21 -24.79 6.31 -50.80
N ILE A 22 -24.86 5.00 -51.00
CA ILE A 22 -24.55 4.00 -49.97
C ILE A 22 -23.06 4.08 -49.60
N VAL A 23 -22.17 4.12 -50.59
CA VAL A 23 -20.72 4.27 -50.36
C VAL A 23 -20.42 5.60 -49.67
N HIS A 24 -21.03 6.71 -50.11
CA HIS A 24 -20.87 8.00 -49.47
C HIS A 24 -21.37 7.99 -48.02
N TYR A 25 -22.51 7.35 -47.76
CA TYR A 25 -23.04 7.19 -46.40
C TYR A 25 -22.09 6.37 -45.51
N PHE A 26 -21.50 5.29 -46.03
CA PHE A 26 -20.53 4.49 -45.27
C PHE A 26 -19.17 5.17 -45.09
N LEU A 27 -18.71 5.96 -46.06
CA LEU A 27 -17.48 6.75 -45.96
C LEU A 27 -17.62 7.97 -45.04
N ASN A 28 -18.81 8.62 -45.02
CA ASN A 28 -19.10 9.75 -44.15
C ASN A 28 -19.71 9.36 -42.79
N LYS A 29 -19.93 8.07 -42.53
CA LYS A 29 -20.27 7.57 -41.20
C LYS A 29 -19.05 7.74 -40.30
N LYS A 30 -18.91 8.93 -39.72
CA LYS A 30 -18.00 9.20 -38.61
C LYS A 30 -18.29 8.13 -37.54
N SER A 31 -17.35 7.21 -37.38
CA SER A 31 -17.33 6.27 -36.27
C SER A 31 -17.33 7.09 -34.99
N THR A 32 -18.50 7.26 -34.39
CA THR A 32 -18.62 7.65 -32.99
C THR A 32 -18.18 6.44 -32.19
N LYS A 33 -16.85 6.26 -32.09
CA LYS A 33 -16.28 5.44 -31.03
C LYS A 33 -16.94 5.93 -29.74
N PRO A 34 -17.47 5.04 -28.87
CA PRO A 34 -17.95 5.47 -27.58
C PRO A 34 -16.84 6.32 -26.98
N ARG A 35 -17.18 7.56 -26.58
CA ARG A 35 -16.27 8.41 -25.85
C ARG A 35 -15.76 7.53 -24.71
N ARG A 36 -14.47 7.15 -24.75
CA ARG A 36 -13.84 6.49 -23.60
C ARG A 36 -14.25 7.37 -22.43
N GLU A 37 -15.01 6.81 -21.49
CA GLU A 37 -15.14 7.46 -20.19
C GLU A 37 -13.74 7.87 -19.79
N PRO A 38 -13.51 9.13 -19.38
CA PRO A 38 -12.21 9.52 -18.90
C PRO A 38 -11.84 8.49 -17.85
N ASN A 39 -10.76 7.75 -18.12
CA ASN A 39 -10.15 6.79 -17.21
C ASN A 39 -10.34 7.33 -15.80
N ARG A 40 -11.07 6.61 -14.94
CA ARG A 40 -11.18 6.85 -13.49
C ARG A 40 -9.86 7.46 -13.04
N THR A 41 -9.84 8.77 -12.84
CA THR A 41 -8.64 9.65 -12.87
C THR A 41 -7.38 8.89 -12.50
N ALA A 42 -6.42 8.73 -13.42
CA ALA A 42 -5.12 8.16 -13.09
C ALA A 42 -4.56 8.99 -11.92
N ARG A 43 -4.61 8.42 -10.71
CA ARG A 43 -4.26 9.15 -9.49
C ARG A 43 -2.80 9.59 -9.63
N LEU A 44 -2.53 10.87 -9.36
CA LEU A 44 -1.18 11.41 -9.42
C LEU A 44 -0.34 10.65 -8.39
N ARG A 45 0.84 10.16 -8.78
CA ARG A 45 1.72 9.39 -7.90
C ARG A 45 2.88 10.25 -7.47
N THR A 46 3.21 10.20 -6.19
CA THR A 46 4.33 10.95 -5.62
C THR A 46 5.66 10.26 -5.96
N LEU A 47 5.75 8.95 -5.71
CA LEU A 47 6.95 8.15 -5.95
C LEU A 47 7.00 7.68 -7.42
N VAL A 48 7.45 8.57 -8.31
CA VAL A 48 7.55 8.27 -9.75
C VAL A 48 8.87 7.58 -10.09
N ASP A 49 9.99 8.07 -9.56
CA ASP A 49 11.31 7.47 -9.69
C ASP A 49 11.77 6.91 -8.32
N PRO A 50 12.08 5.60 -8.22
CA PRO A 50 12.52 4.98 -6.97
C PRO A 50 13.86 5.49 -6.42
N ASN A 51 14.65 6.23 -7.21
CA ASN A 51 15.93 6.78 -6.81
C ASN A 51 15.85 8.25 -6.40
N ASP A 52 14.78 8.95 -6.79
CA ASP A 52 14.58 10.37 -6.47
C ASP A 52 14.22 10.58 -5.00
N LYS A 53 14.47 11.82 -4.55
CA LYS A 53 14.16 12.28 -3.21
C LYS A 53 13.00 13.26 -3.26
N TYR A 54 11.94 12.95 -2.54
CA TYR A 54 10.73 13.75 -2.44
C TYR A 54 10.66 14.39 -1.05
N LEU A 55 10.78 15.71 -0.96
CA LEU A 55 10.68 16.44 0.30
C LEU A 55 9.20 16.64 0.68
N LEU A 56 8.74 15.92 1.70
CA LEU A 56 7.34 15.97 2.15
C LEU A 56 7.25 16.67 3.51
N PRO A 57 6.34 17.66 3.68
CA PRO A 57 6.16 18.36 4.95
C PRO A 57 5.40 17.51 5.95
N LEU A 58 5.80 17.54 7.22
CA LEU A 58 5.01 17.07 8.34
C LEU A 58 3.80 17.99 8.49
N VAL A 59 2.59 17.45 8.35
CA VAL A 59 1.34 18.22 8.44
C VAL A 59 0.53 17.89 9.68
N GLU A 60 0.80 16.76 10.33
CA GLU A 60 0.14 16.34 11.57
C GLU A 60 1.06 15.41 12.36
N LYS A 61 1.07 15.56 13.69
CA LYS A 61 1.77 14.67 14.61
C LYS A 61 0.82 14.32 15.76
N GLU A 62 0.44 13.05 15.86
CA GLU A 62 -0.47 12.54 16.89
C GLU A 62 0.28 11.65 17.88
N VAL A 63 0.03 11.87 19.17
CA VAL A 63 0.57 11.05 20.26
C VAL A 63 -0.32 9.84 20.49
N LEU A 64 0.16 8.64 20.16
CA LEU A 64 -0.59 7.38 20.34
C LEU A 64 -0.30 6.72 21.70
N SER A 65 0.93 6.85 22.19
CA SER A 65 1.36 6.36 23.50
C SER A 65 2.54 7.20 24.02
N THR A 66 3.12 6.82 25.16
CA THR A 66 4.33 7.48 25.70
C THR A 66 5.47 7.57 24.68
N ASP A 67 5.66 6.52 23.88
CA ASP A 67 6.77 6.39 22.94
C ASP A 67 6.33 6.14 21.50
N THR A 68 5.05 6.30 21.17
CA THR A 68 4.57 6.06 19.80
C THR A 68 3.85 7.28 19.27
N ARG A 69 4.11 7.60 18.00
CA ARG A 69 3.47 8.68 17.27
C ARG A 69 2.93 8.20 15.94
N ARG A 70 1.88 8.86 15.46
CA ARG A 70 1.54 8.90 14.03
C ARG A 70 2.05 10.21 13.45
N PHE A 71 2.88 10.12 12.43
CA PHE A 71 3.36 11.25 11.64
C PHE A 71 2.66 11.25 10.30
N ARG A 72 1.93 12.31 10.00
CA ARG A 72 1.30 12.52 8.69
C ARG A 72 2.12 13.49 7.86
N PHE A 73 2.51 13.07 6.67
CA PHE A 73 3.19 13.94 5.73
C PHE A 73 2.28 14.28 4.56
N GLY A 74 2.28 15.56 4.17
CA GLY A 74 1.51 16.04 3.01
C GLY A 74 2.14 15.57 1.71
N LEU A 75 1.33 15.07 0.78
CA LEU A 75 1.75 14.78 -0.59
C LEU A 75 1.71 16.05 -1.45
N PRO A 76 2.30 16.05 -2.67
CA PRO A 76 2.40 17.27 -3.49
C PRO A 76 1.07 17.97 -3.79
N SER A 77 -0.04 17.24 -3.79
CA SER A 77 -1.38 17.83 -3.82
C SER A 77 -2.41 16.91 -3.15
N LYS A 78 -3.62 17.44 -2.88
CA LYS A 78 -4.75 16.66 -2.36
C LYS A 78 -5.27 15.56 -3.30
N GLN A 79 -4.76 15.49 -4.53
CA GLN A 79 -5.08 14.46 -5.53
C GLN A 79 -3.98 13.40 -5.66
N HIS A 80 -2.84 13.59 -5.00
CA HIS A 80 -1.75 12.63 -5.04
C HIS A 80 -2.02 11.46 -4.11
N VAL A 81 -1.55 10.29 -4.52
CA VAL A 81 -1.28 9.14 -3.66
C VAL A 81 0.22 8.97 -3.52
N LEU A 82 0.67 8.17 -2.56
CA LEU A 82 2.10 7.92 -2.40
C LEU A 82 2.67 7.18 -3.61
N GLY A 83 1.96 6.17 -4.12
CA GLY A 83 2.43 5.30 -5.19
C GLY A 83 3.28 4.14 -4.64
N LEU A 84 2.85 3.54 -3.54
CA LEU A 84 3.60 2.48 -2.86
C LEU A 84 2.93 1.10 -3.06
N PRO A 85 3.54 0.20 -3.85
CA PRO A 85 3.04 -1.17 -3.98
C PRO A 85 3.03 -1.92 -2.64
N VAL A 86 1.98 -2.68 -2.38
CA VAL A 86 1.85 -3.49 -1.16
C VAL A 86 2.98 -4.52 -1.06
N GLY A 87 3.62 -4.60 0.10
CA GLY A 87 4.83 -5.40 0.32
C GLY A 87 6.14 -4.61 0.20
N GLN A 88 6.06 -3.34 -0.25
CA GLN A 88 7.20 -2.43 -0.34
C GLN A 88 7.14 -1.33 0.75
N HIS A 89 8.25 -0.64 0.94
CA HIS A 89 8.45 0.41 1.93
C HIS A 89 9.12 1.64 1.29
N ILE A 90 9.19 2.73 2.05
CA ILE A 90 9.96 3.93 1.71
C ILE A 90 11.19 4.02 2.59
N HIS A 91 12.15 4.88 2.21
CA HIS A 91 13.25 5.30 3.04
C HIS A 91 13.07 6.77 3.40
N LEU A 92 13.19 7.08 4.69
CA LEU A 92 13.41 8.43 5.16
C LEU A 92 14.91 8.71 5.18
N ILE A 93 15.27 9.89 4.71
CA ILE A 93 16.66 10.35 4.59
C ILE A 93 16.75 11.72 5.27
N ALA A 94 17.65 11.84 6.24
CA ALA A 94 17.95 13.09 6.93
C ALA A 94 19.45 13.17 7.27
N THR A 95 19.98 14.38 7.35
CA THR A 95 21.32 14.62 7.93
C THR A 95 21.12 14.95 9.40
N ILE A 96 21.64 14.10 10.30
CA ILE A 96 21.47 14.21 11.76
C ILE A 96 22.88 14.18 12.34
N ASP A 97 23.27 15.22 13.10
CA ASP A 97 24.62 15.38 13.67
C ASP A 97 25.74 15.21 12.62
N ASN A 98 25.57 15.85 11.46
CA ASN A 98 26.46 15.77 10.29
C ASN A 98 26.59 14.37 9.65
N GLU A 99 25.78 13.40 10.06
CA GLU A 99 25.74 12.08 9.45
C GLU A 99 24.48 11.89 8.58
N LEU A 100 24.65 11.27 7.41
CA LEU A 100 23.53 10.87 6.58
C LEU A 100 22.86 9.63 7.15
N VAL A 101 21.66 9.80 7.71
CA VAL A 101 20.86 8.71 8.29
C VAL A 101 19.74 8.32 7.31
N ILE A 102 19.74 7.04 6.93
CA ILE A 102 18.72 6.46 6.05
C ILE A 102 18.02 5.32 6.79
N ARG A 103 16.69 5.36 6.88
CA ARG A 103 15.91 4.32 7.57
C ARG A 103 14.65 3.93 6.80
N PRO A 104 14.35 2.62 6.68
CA PRO A 104 13.13 2.16 6.03
C PRO A 104 11.92 2.32 6.96
N TYR A 105 10.78 2.70 6.37
CA TYR A 105 9.49 2.71 7.03
C TYR A 105 8.42 2.21 6.08
N THR A 106 7.52 1.34 6.56
CA THR A 106 6.30 0.99 5.83
C THR A 106 5.16 1.85 6.35
N PRO A 107 4.58 2.72 5.49
CA PRO A 107 3.40 3.49 5.85
C PRO A 107 2.23 2.61 6.25
N ILE A 108 1.39 3.17 7.13
CA ILE A 108 0.09 2.57 7.46
C ILE A 108 -1.03 3.12 6.57
N SER A 109 -0.80 4.19 5.81
CA SER A 109 -1.72 4.60 4.74
C SER A 109 -1.48 3.77 3.47
N SER A 110 -2.43 3.83 2.54
CA SER A 110 -2.43 3.12 1.26
C SER A 110 -2.60 4.09 0.09
N ASP A 111 -2.55 3.58 -1.15
CA ASP A 111 -2.85 4.38 -2.34
C ASP A 111 -4.36 4.70 -2.51
N GLU A 112 -5.18 4.47 -1.48
CA GLU A 112 -6.54 5.03 -1.36
C GLU A 112 -6.60 6.32 -0.56
N ASP A 113 -5.61 6.53 0.30
CA ASP A 113 -5.45 7.76 1.05
C ASP A 113 -4.86 8.83 0.10
N VAL A 114 -5.61 9.91 -0.08
CA VAL A 114 -5.22 10.99 -1.00
C VAL A 114 -4.73 12.21 -0.23
N GLY A 115 -3.65 12.80 -0.72
CA GLY A 115 -3.06 14.02 -0.18
C GLY A 115 -2.13 13.83 1.03
N TYR A 116 -2.02 12.63 1.60
CA TYR A 116 -1.13 12.36 2.72
C TYR A 116 -0.54 10.95 2.74
N VAL A 117 0.50 10.77 3.56
CA VAL A 117 1.03 9.47 3.97
C VAL A 117 1.19 9.45 5.49
N ASP A 118 0.73 8.37 6.15
CA ASP A 118 0.85 8.18 7.59
C ASP A 118 1.93 7.14 7.94
N LEU A 119 2.83 7.50 8.84
CA LEU A 119 3.82 6.62 9.45
C LEU A 119 3.51 6.47 10.94
N VAL A 120 3.42 5.24 11.45
CA VAL A 120 3.42 4.97 12.89
C VAL A 120 4.82 4.58 13.31
N VAL A 121 5.39 5.33 14.25
CA VAL A 121 6.79 5.23 14.64
C VAL A 121 6.89 5.17 16.16
N LYS A 122 7.59 4.14 16.65
CA LYS A 122 8.05 4.06 18.04
C LYS A 122 9.31 4.92 18.18
N VAL A 123 9.27 5.91 19.05
CA VAL A 123 10.35 6.83 19.40
C VAL A 123 11.25 6.18 20.43
N TYR A 124 12.47 5.85 20.02
CA TYR A 124 13.50 5.37 20.93
C TYR A 124 14.21 6.57 21.57
N PHE A 125 13.71 7.02 22.73
CA PHE A 125 14.31 8.13 23.48
C PHE A 125 15.69 7.76 24.04
N LYS A 126 16.58 8.75 24.10
CA LYS A 126 17.84 8.65 24.83
C LYS A 126 17.62 8.34 26.30
N ASP A 127 18.64 7.80 26.95
CA ASP A 127 18.69 7.54 28.40
C ASP A 127 17.57 6.61 28.92
N THR A 128 16.88 5.89 28.03
CA THR A 128 15.77 4.99 28.39
C THR A 128 16.21 3.53 28.47
N HIS A 129 17.09 3.08 27.56
CA HIS A 129 17.54 1.69 27.50
C HIS A 129 19.06 1.59 27.77
N PRO A 130 19.52 0.80 28.74
CA PRO A 130 20.92 0.78 29.16
C PRO A 130 21.89 0.34 28.06
N LYS A 131 21.46 -0.55 27.16
CA LYS A 131 22.28 -0.97 25.99
C LYS A 131 22.32 0.07 24.86
N PHE A 132 21.40 1.06 24.87
CA PHE A 132 21.24 2.03 23.79
C PHE A 132 21.03 3.45 24.38
N PRO A 133 22.02 3.99 25.12
CA PRO A 133 21.87 5.26 25.82
C PRO A 133 21.61 6.44 24.88
N GLY A 134 22.12 6.41 23.65
CA GLY A 134 21.87 7.46 22.64
C GLY A 134 20.47 7.44 22.00
N GLY A 135 19.65 6.42 22.26
CA GLY A 135 18.34 6.26 21.63
C GLY A 135 18.43 6.04 20.10
N GLY A 136 17.32 6.30 19.40
CA GLY A 136 17.22 6.17 17.95
C GLY A 136 17.41 7.50 17.23
N LYS A 137 18.44 7.61 16.38
CA LYS A 137 18.75 8.84 15.62
C LYS A 137 17.54 9.36 14.82
N MET A 138 17.04 8.57 13.87
CA MET A 138 15.91 8.98 13.01
C MET A 138 14.63 9.19 13.80
N THR A 139 14.34 8.35 14.80
CA THR A 139 13.07 8.45 15.53
C THR A 139 13.01 9.66 16.45
N GLN A 140 14.13 10.03 17.08
CA GLN A 140 14.22 11.27 17.87
C GLN A 140 14.21 12.50 16.97
N TYR A 141 14.85 12.44 15.79
CA TYR A 141 14.75 13.49 14.78
C TYR A 141 13.30 13.73 14.35
N LEU A 142 12.54 12.67 14.04
CA LEU A 142 11.12 12.78 13.72
C LEU A 142 10.31 13.38 14.87
N GLU A 143 10.55 12.97 16.12
CA GLU A 143 9.86 13.53 17.29
C GLU A 143 10.08 15.03 17.46
N GLN A 144 11.29 15.52 17.12
CA GLN A 144 11.67 16.92 17.18
C GLN A 144 11.13 17.77 16.03
N MET A 145 10.69 17.16 14.92
CA MET A 145 10.12 17.90 13.80
C MET A 145 8.88 18.70 14.22
N GLU A 146 8.82 19.94 13.74
CA GLU A 146 7.67 20.82 13.84
C GLU A 146 6.77 20.70 12.61
N LEU A 147 5.54 21.19 12.73
CA LEU A 147 4.62 21.22 11.59
C LEU A 147 5.19 22.12 10.49
N GLY A 148 5.21 21.62 9.26
CA GLY A 148 5.80 22.30 8.10
C GLY A 148 7.22 21.83 7.77
N ASP A 149 7.95 21.26 8.73
CA ASP A 149 9.28 20.70 8.48
C ASP A 149 9.22 19.59 7.44
N LYS A 150 10.22 19.53 6.57
CA LYS A 150 10.27 18.56 5.46
C LYS A 150 11.33 17.51 5.70
N ILE A 151 11.00 16.28 5.33
CA ILE A 151 11.96 15.16 5.29
C ILE A 151 11.95 14.50 3.91
N SER A 152 13.10 13.96 3.51
CA SER A 152 13.26 13.30 2.21
C SER A 152 12.71 11.88 2.24
N PHE A 153 11.70 11.61 1.43
CA PHE A 153 11.18 10.29 1.11
C PHE A 153 11.86 9.77 -0.16
N ARG A 154 12.22 8.48 -0.15
CA ARG A 154 12.67 7.76 -1.36
C ARG A 154 12.07 6.38 -1.42
N GLY A 155 11.57 6.00 -2.58
CA GLY A 155 10.97 4.69 -2.82
C GLY A 155 10.12 4.71 -4.09
N PRO A 156 9.39 3.62 -4.38
CA PRO A 156 9.19 2.45 -3.53
C PRO A 156 10.42 1.53 -3.50
N SER A 157 10.59 0.77 -2.41
CA SER A 157 11.68 -0.21 -2.25
C SER A 157 11.21 -1.49 -1.59
N GLY A 158 11.78 -2.63 -1.98
CA GLY A 158 11.41 -3.92 -1.44
C GLY A 158 11.50 -5.02 -2.49
N ARG A 159 11.74 -6.24 -2.02
CA ARG A 159 11.88 -7.42 -2.89
C ARG A 159 10.59 -8.22 -3.03
N LEU A 160 9.58 -7.90 -2.24
CA LEU A 160 8.28 -8.56 -2.23
C LEU A 160 7.22 -7.52 -2.66
N GLN A 161 6.32 -7.94 -3.53
CA GLN A 161 5.13 -7.19 -3.87
C GLN A 161 3.92 -8.13 -3.87
N TYR A 162 2.85 -7.74 -3.19
CA TYR A 162 1.58 -8.44 -3.27
C TYR A 162 0.82 -7.98 -4.53
N LEU A 163 0.41 -8.93 -5.36
CA LEU A 163 -0.31 -8.68 -6.61
C LEU A 163 -1.82 -8.94 -6.48
N GLY A 164 -2.26 -9.43 -5.32
CA GLY A 164 -3.64 -9.85 -5.06
C GLY A 164 -3.86 -11.34 -5.25
N ASN A 165 -4.96 -11.85 -4.69
CA ASN A 165 -5.45 -13.22 -4.79
C ASN A 165 -4.36 -14.24 -4.42
N GLY A 166 -3.68 -13.98 -3.30
CA GLY A 166 -2.61 -14.84 -2.78
C GLY A 166 -1.30 -14.80 -3.56
N THR A 167 -1.21 -13.98 -4.62
CA THR A 167 -0.05 -13.96 -5.50
C THR A 167 0.97 -12.90 -5.09
N PHE A 168 2.21 -13.34 -4.89
CA PHE A 168 3.36 -12.51 -4.54
C PHE A 168 4.37 -12.51 -5.69
N SER A 169 4.95 -11.35 -5.97
CA SER A 169 6.14 -11.19 -6.81
C SER A 169 7.35 -11.03 -5.89
N ILE A 170 8.28 -11.99 -5.93
CA ILE A 170 9.42 -12.05 -5.00
C ILE A 170 10.73 -12.11 -5.79
N LYS A 171 11.64 -11.19 -5.48
CA LYS A 171 13.02 -11.19 -5.97
C LYS A 171 13.95 -11.78 -4.91
N LYS A 172 14.79 -12.76 -5.29
CA LYS A 172 15.80 -13.31 -4.38
C LYS A 172 16.87 -12.25 -4.09
N LEU A 173 17.51 -11.72 -5.13
CA LEU A 173 18.39 -10.55 -5.07
C LEU A 173 17.78 -9.35 -5.81
N ARG A 174 18.27 -8.14 -5.54
CA ARG A 174 17.72 -6.90 -6.11
C ARG A 174 17.72 -6.88 -7.65
N LYS A 175 18.73 -7.50 -8.27
CA LYS A 175 18.90 -7.58 -9.73
C LYS A 175 18.22 -8.79 -10.37
N ASP A 176 17.74 -9.74 -9.57
CA ASP A 176 17.12 -10.95 -10.10
C ASP A 176 15.74 -10.63 -10.70
N PRO A 177 15.33 -11.39 -11.74
CA PRO A 177 13.93 -11.35 -12.18
C PRO A 177 13.01 -11.80 -11.03
N PRO A 178 11.81 -11.20 -10.91
CA PRO A 178 10.84 -11.64 -9.91
C PRO A 178 10.34 -13.05 -10.22
N LYS A 179 10.06 -13.82 -9.17
CA LYS A 179 9.31 -15.07 -9.24
C LYS A 179 7.93 -14.86 -8.65
N HIS A 180 6.91 -15.36 -9.33
CA HIS A 180 5.55 -15.34 -8.83
C HIS A 180 5.30 -16.59 -7.97
N VAL A 181 4.77 -16.38 -6.78
CA VAL A 181 4.38 -17.43 -5.84
C VAL A 181 2.95 -17.17 -5.41
N THR A 182 2.07 -18.15 -5.58
CA THR A 182 0.69 -18.06 -5.10
C THR A 182 0.52 -18.92 -3.87
N ALA A 183 0.02 -18.32 -2.79
CA ALA A 183 -0.21 -18.99 -1.52
C ALA A 183 -1.68 -18.83 -1.12
N LYS A 184 -2.31 -19.93 -0.71
CA LYS A 184 -3.64 -19.89 -0.08
C LYS A 184 -3.57 -19.41 1.36
N ARG A 185 -2.45 -19.67 2.03
CA ARG A 185 -2.21 -19.33 3.44
C ARG A 185 -0.90 -18.57 3.59
N VAL A 186 -0.92 -17.48 4.36
CA VAL A 186 0.24 -16.65 4.66
C VAL A 186 0.42 -16.59 6.17
N ASN A 187 1.51 -17.18 6.65
CA ASN A 187 1.91 -17.09 8.05
C ASN A 187 2.88 -15.92 8.20
N MET A 188 2.62 -15.05 9.16
CA MET A 188 3.36 -13.83 9.43
C MET A 188 3.89 -13.87 10.86
N ILE A 189 5.14 -13.47 11.03
CA ILE A 189 5.77 -13.29 12.33
C ILE A 189 6.31 -11.87 12.37
N ALA A 190 5.86 -11.09 13.36
CA ALA A 190 6.28 -9.71 13.55
C ALA A 190 6.78 -9.48 14.98
N GLY A 191 7.68 -8.51 15.13
CA GLY A 191 8.20 -8.07 16.42
C GLY A 191 8.21 -6.54 16.50
N GLY A 192 7.61 -5.95 17.55
CA GLY A 192 7.56 -4.50 17.76
C GLY A 192 7.11 -3.71 16.52
N THR A 193 7.94 -2.79 16.03
CA THR A 193 7.64 -1.97 14.84
C THR A 193 7.58 -2.76 13.53
N GLY A 194 7.99 -4.03 13.52
CA GLY A 194 7.89 -4.92 12.35
C GLY A 194 6.47 -5.31 11.95
N ILE A 195 5.44 -4.81 12.64
CA ILE A 195 4.03 -5.05 12.34
C ILE A 195 3.55 -4.32 11.07
N THR A 196 4.11 -3.16 10.74
CA THR A 196 3.56 -2.29 9.68
C THR A 196 3.56 -2.92 8.28
N PRO A 197 4.58 -3.69 7.83
CA PRO A 197 4.49 -4.43 6.57
C PRO A 197 3.39 -5.51 6.59
N MET A 198 3.15 -6.15 7.74
CA MET A 198 2.13 -7.18 7.87
C MET A 198 0.74 -6.56 7.81
N LEU A 199 0.52 -5.45 8.52
CA LEU A 199 -0.75 -4.74 8.48
C LEU A 199 -1.09 -4.21 7.09
N GLN A 200 -0.08 -3.72 6.34
CA GLN A 200 -0.26 -3.30 4.95
C GLN A 200 -0.81 -4.44 4.08
N LEU A 201 -0.25 -5.65 4.23
CA LEU A 201 -0.72 -6.84 3.53
C LEU A 201 -2.13 -7.25 3.99
N VAL A 202 -2.36 -7.32 5.31
CA VAL A 202 -3.64 -7.73 5.89
C VAL A 202 -4.78 -6.85 5.38
N ARG A 203 -4.60 -5.53 5.43
CA ARG A 203 -5.61 -4.58 4.94
C ARG A 203 -5.88 -4.77 3.44
N GLU A 204 -4.86 -4.96 2.63
CA GLU A 204 -5.04 -5.13 1.19
C GLU A 204 -5.83 -6.40 0.84
N VAL A 205 -5.53 -7.51 1.51
CA VAL A 205 -6.27 -8.78 1.34
C VAL A 205 -7.71 -8.64 1.79
N LEU A 206 -7.93 -8.17 3.02
CA LEU A 206 -9.28 -8.13 3.61
C LEU A 206 -10.20 -7.12 2.93
N LYS A 207 -9.65 -6.03 2.39
CA LYS A 207 -10.42 -5.07 1.59
C LYS A 207 -10.95 -5.68 0.28
N ARG A 208 -10.26 -6.69 -0.25
CA ARG A 208 -10.66 -7.41 -1.46
C ARG A 208 -11.27 -8.77 -1.12
N ASN A 209 -11.81 -8.96 0.09
CA ASN A 209 -12.27 -10.27 0.58
C ASN A 209 -13.31 -10.97 -0.31
N ASP A 210 -14.05 -10.23 -1.16
CA ASP A 210 -14.97 -10.79 -2.14
C ASP A 210 -14.25 -11.64 -3.20
N LYS A 211 -13.02 -11.25 -3.57
CA LYS A 211 -12.19 -11.88 -4.61
C LYS A 211 -10.98 -12.60 -4.06
N ASP A 212 -10.37 -12.02 -3.03
CA ASP A 212 -9.14 -12.48 -2.41
C ASP A 212 -9.46 -13.33 -1.17
N LYS A 213 -9.32 -14.64 -1.33
CA LYS A 213 -9.60 -15.63 -0.27
C LYS A 213 -8.34 -16.08 0.46
N THR A 214 -7.25 -15.31 0.38
CA THR A 214 -6.03 -15.63 1.12
C THR A 214 -6.31 -15.65 2.62
N GLU A 215 -5.94 -16.74 3.28
CA GLU A 215 -5.99 -16.87 4.74
C GLU A 215 -4.66 -16.39 5.34
N MET A 216 -4.72 -15.69 6.46
CA MET A 216 -3.60 -15.03 7.09
C MET A 216 -3.57 -15.34 8.59
N ALA A 217 -2.40 -15.75 9.07
CA ALA A 217 -2.15 -15.97 10.49
C ALA A 217 -0.95 -15.13 10.93
N LEU A 218 -1.13 -14.31 11.95
CA LEU A 218 -0.09 -13.43 12.50
C LEU A 218 0.28 -13.87 13.93
N LEU A 219 1.56 -14.14 14.16
CA LEU A 219 2.15 -14.17 15.50
C LEU A 219 2.90 -12.86 15.74
N PHE A 220 2.47 -12.07 16.72
CA PHE A 220 3.01 -10.75 16.99
C PHE A 220 3.66 -10.65 18.38
N ALA A 221 4.99 -10.53 18.40
CA ALA A 221 5.81 -10.47 19.59
C ALA A 221 6.11 -9.01 20.03
N ASN A 222 5.98 -8.71 21.32
CA ASN A 222 6.28 -7.41 21.90
C ASN A 222 6.96 -7.56 23.27
N GLN A 223 7.50 -6.48 23.85
CA GLN A 223 8.12 -6.58 25.19
C GLN A 223 7.08 -6.71 26.30
N SER A 224 5.97 -5.98 26.21
CA SER A 224 4.85 -6.04 27.16
C SER A 224 3.52 -5.74 26.45
N GLU A 225 2.38 -5.96 27.12
CA GLU A 225 1.06 -5.73 26.52
C GLU A 225 0.85 -4.28 26.07
N LYS A 226 1.41 -3.30 26.78
CA LYS A 226 1.33 -1.88 26.44
C LYS A 226 2.16 -1.50 25.20
N ASP A 227 3.10 -2.35 24.80
CA ASP A 227 3.95 -2.14 23.63
C ASP A 227 3.31 -2.64 22.33
N ILE A 228 2.16 -3.33 22.40
CA ILE A 228 1.50 -3.89 21.22
C ILE A 228 0.91 -2.77 20.36
N LEU A 229 1.68 -2.40 19.34
CA LEU A 229 1.29 -1.39 18.36
C LEU A 229 0.07 -1.85 17.57
N LEU A 230 -0.91 -0.94 17.39
CA LEU A 230 -2.08 -1.16 16.53
C LEU A 230 -2.96 -2.35 16.96
N ARG A 231 -2.93 -2.73 18.24
CA ARG A 231 -3.70 -3.86 18.79
C ARG A 231 -5.19 -3.76 18.49
N GLY A 232 -5.81 -2.61 18.77
CA GLY A 232 -7.25 -2.42 18.58
C GLY A 232 -7.68 -2.66 17.13
N GLU A 233 -6.89 -2.21 16.16
CA GLU A 233 -7.16 -2.46 14.75
C GLU A 233 -6.95 -3.92 14.35
N LEU A 234 -5.88 -4.57 14.83
CA LEU A 234 -5.65 -5.99 14.55
C LEU A 234 -6.77 -6.87 15.10
N ASP A 235 -7.22 -6.58 16.32
CA ASP A 235 -8.33 -7.29 16.98
C ASP A 235 -9.65 -7.06 16.21
N GLU A 236 -9.92 -5.83 15.78
CA GLU A 236 -11.10 -5.50 14.96
C GLU A 236 -11.10 -6.25 13.62
N LEU A 237 -9.95 -6.26 12.92
CA LEU A 237 -9.82 -6.97 11.65
C LEU A 237 -10.01 -8.49 11.83
N ALA A 238 -9.46 -9.07 12.89
CA ALA A 238 -9.61 -10.50 13.18
C ALA A 238 -11.07 -10.84 13.55
N GLN A 239 -11.75 -9.97 14.28
CA GLN A 239 -13.16 -10.16 14.64
C GLN A 239 -14.08 -10.03 13.42
N LYS A 240 -13.82 -9.09 12.51
CA LYS A 240 -14.62 -8.89 11.30
C LYS A 240 -14.37 -9.95 10.23
N HIS A 241 -13.20 -10.59 10.24
CA HIS A 241 -12.79 -11.55 9.21
C HIS A 241 -12.21 -12.85 9.81
N PRO A 242 -12.95 -13.55 10.70
CA PRO A 242 -12.41 -14.67 11.47
C PRO A 242 -11.96 -15.87 10.62
N ASP A 243 -12.54 -16.03 9.43
CA ASP A 243 -12.19 -17.09 8.49
C ASP A 243 -10.91 -16.79 7.70
N GLN A 244 -10.53 -15.51 7.57
CA GLN A 244 -9.40 -15.08 6.75
C GLN A 244 -8.24 -14.48 7.53
N PHE A 245 -8.46 -13.93 8.72
CA PHE A 245 -7.39 -13.33 9.51
C PHE A 245 -7.47 -13.76 10.97
N LYS A 246 -6.36 -14.32 11.45
CA LYS A 246 -6.17 -14.74 12.83
C LYS A 246 -4.91 -14.11 13.38
N VAL A 247 -4.96 -13.64 14.62
CA VAL A 247 -3.85 -12.99 15.31
C VAL A 247 -3.60 -13.63 16.67
N TRP A 248 -2.33 -13.85 16.97
CA TRP A 248 -1.80 -14.34 18.24
C TRP A 248 -0.75 -13.35 18.73
N TYR A 249 -0.73 -13.10 20.03
CA TYR A 249 0.22 -12.19 20.66
C TYR A 249 1.15 -12.95 21.59
N THR A 250 2.41 -12.54 21.66
CA THR A 250 3.35 -13.00 22.70
C THR A 250 4.11 -11.81 23.27
N VAL A 251 4.45 -11.87 24.56
CA VAL A 251 5.14 -10.78 25.27
C VAL A 251 6.33 -11.28 26.10
N ASP A 252 7.40 -10.52 26.20
CA ASP A 252 8.51 -10.93 27.09
C ASP A 252 8.11 -10.86 28.57
N LYS A 253 7.34 -9.82 28.93
CA LYS A 253 6.87 -9.54 30.29
C LYS A 253 5.35 -9.53 30.32
N ALA A 254 4.77 -10.65 30.73
CA ALA A 254 3.34 -10.72 31.02
C ALA A 254 3.01 -9.95 32.30
N ALA A 255 1.83 -9.33 32.37
CA ALA A 255 1.34 -8.80 33.63
C ALA A 255 1.07 -9.96 34.59
N GLU A 256 1.53 -9.86 35.84
CA GLU A 256 1.23 -10.85 36.88
C GLU A 256 -0.31 -10.99 37.01
N GLY A 257 -0.82 -12.23 36.90
CA GLY A 257 -2.23 -12.55 37.16
C GLY A 257 -3.13 -12.81 35.95
N LYS A 258 -2.68 -12.67 34.70
CA LYS A 258 -3.47 -13.07 33.52
C LYS A 258 -3.08 -14.46 32.99
N LEU A 259 -3.39 -15.49 33.77
CA LEU A 259 -3.64 -16.83 33.22
C LEU A 259 -5.07 -16.82 32.63
N GLN A 260 -5.21 -16.39 31.38
CA GLN A 260 -6.48 -16.56 30.64
C GLN A 260 -6.29 -17.49 29.46
N LEU A 261 -6.57 -18.77 29.72
CA LEU A 261 -7.06 -19.71 28.72
C LEU A 261 -8.40 -19.18 28.19
N GLY A 262 -8.37 -18.50 27.04
CA GLY A 262 -9.58 -18.00 26.37
C GLY A 262 -9.27 -17.07 25.21
N HIS A 263 -9.27 -17.63 23.99
CA HIS A 263 -9.23 -16.98 22.66
C HIS A 263 -8.15 -15.93 22.33
N THR A 264 -7.32 -15.47 23.26
CA THR A 264 -5.98 -14.96 23.00
C THR A 264 -4.99 -16.09 23.25
N HIS A 265 -4.70 -16.90 22.23
CA HIS A 265 -3.61 -17.85 22.35
C HIS A 265 -2.29 -17.06 22.31
N ALA A 266 -1.70 -16.80 23.47
CA ALA A 266 -0.26 -16.64 23.59
C ALA A 266 0.31 -18.04 23.78
N THR A 267 0.52 -18.78 22.69
CA THR A 267 1.11 -20.11 22.79
C THR A 267 2.61 -19.96 23.02
N TYR A 268 3.06 -20.08 24.27
CA TYR A 268 4.45 -20.41 24.57
C TYR A 268 4.61 -21.92 24.34
N SER A 269 4.87 -22.31 23.09
CA SER A 269 5.47 -23.62 22.82
C SER A 269 6.98 -23.43 22.87
N ILE A 270 7.54 -23.61 24.07
CA ILE A 270 8.95 -23.95 24.23
C ILE A 270 9.11 -25.31 23.57
N VAL A 271 9.76 -25.35 22.41
CA VAL A 271 10.24 -26.61 21.82
C VAL A 271 11.39 -27.05 22.71
N SER A 272 11.18 -28.14 23.43
CA SER A 272 12.22 -28.93 24.11
C SER A 272 13.28 -29.42 23.14
#